data_AF-B8C4H6-F1
#
_entry.id   AF-B8C4H6-F1
#
_cell.length_a   1.000
_cell.length_b   1.000
_cell.length_c   1.000
_cell.angle_alpha   90.00
_cell.angle_beta   90.00
_cell.angle_gamma   90.00
#
_symmetry.space_group_name_H-M   'P 1'
#
loop_
_entity.id
_entity.type
_entity.pdbx_description
1 polymer ?
#
loop_
_entity_poly.entity_id
_entity_poly.type
_entity_poly.pdbx_seq_one_letter_code
_entity_poly.pdbx_strand_id
1 'polypeptide(L)'
;DSASADEEDAHCVDKSEDCSYWSEMGECEGNPAFMLKDCCKSCNEEIVNVDPKYEPVRDKCRNNNEHCSFWALDGGCFDNPKYMNKECAPACQSC
;
A
#
# COMPACT_ATOMS: atom_id res chain seq x y z
N ASP A 1 -7.87 0.48 32.06
CA ASP A 1 -7.88 -0.52 30.99
C ASP A 1 -7.41 0.13 29.71
N SER A 2 -6.20 -0.24 29.28
CA SER A 2 -5.57 0.23 28.06
C SER A 2 -6.13 -0.55 26.87
N ALA A 3 -6.69 0.15 25.90
CA ALA A 3 -6.87 -0.35 24.54
C ALA A 3 -6.38 0.75 23.61
N SER A 4 -5.11 0.62 23.20
CA SER A 4 -4.40 1.48 22.25
C SER A 4 -4.99 1.30 20.86
N ALA A 5 -5.24 2.42 20.19
CA ALA A 5 -5.82 2.51 18.85
C ALA A 5 -4.77 2.29 17.74
N ASP A 6 -3.78 1.44 17.99
CA ASP A 6 -2.56 1.31 17.16
C ASP A 6 -2.32 -0.11 16.63
N GLU A 7 -3.35 -0.96 16.60
CA GLU A 7 -3.28 -2.35 16.08
C GLU A 7 -4.37 -2.62 15.02
N GLU A 8 -4.61 -1.68 14.10
CA GLU A 8 -5.41 -1.91 12.87
C GLU A 8 -4.55 -1.90 11.60
N ASP A 9 -3.27 -2.24 11.72
CA ASP A 9 -2.40 -2.58 10.57
C ASP A 9 -1.82 -4.01 10.70
N ALA A 10 -2.59 -4.92 11.29
CA ALA A 10 -2.22 -6.33 11.33
C ALA A 10 -2.81 -7.04 10.11
N HIS A 11 -2.15 -6.80 8.96
CA HIS A 11 -2.31 -7.52 7.69
C HIS A 11 -3.69 -7.40 7.04
N CYS A 12 -3.83 -6.43 6.13
CA CYS A 12 -4.81 -6.43 5.05
C CYS A 12 -4.75 -7.77 4.29
N VAL A 13 -5.62 -8.72 4.64
CA VAL A 13 -5.71 -10.07 4.06
C VAL A 13 -7.13 -10.37 3.65
N ASP A 14 -7.25 -11.20 2.64
CA ASP A 14 -8.54 -11.78 2.26
C ASP A 14 -8.91 -12.88 3.24
N LYS A 15 -10.09 -12.74 3.84
CA LYS A 15 -10.67 -13.70 4.79
C LYS A 15 -11.56 -14.73 4.10
N SER A 16 -11.86 -14.53 2.82
CA SER A 16 -12.65 -15.42 1.98
C SER A 16 -11.87 -15.81 0.73
N GLU A 17 -12.07 -17.04 0.25
CA GLU A 17 -11.56 -17.49 -1.04
C GLU A 17 -12.22 -16.78 -2.23
N ASP A 18 -13.42 -16.23 -2.03
CA ASP A 18 -14.19 -15.51 -3.05
C ASP A 18 -13.78 -14.03 -3.20
N CYS A 19 -12.87 -13.51 -2.37
CA CYS A 19 -12.51 -12.10 -2.38
C CYS A 19 -12.01 -11.61 -3.75
N SER A 20 -11.22 -12.43 -4.46
CA SER A 20 -10.77 -12.12 -5.82
C SER A 20 -11.95 -12.02 -6.79
N TYR A 21 -12.90 -12.97 -6.70
CA TYR A 21 -14.08 -12.98 -7.55
C TYR A 21 -14.97 -11.75 -7.30
N TRP A 22 -15.22 -11.40 -6.04
CA TRP A 22 -16.00 -10.22 -5.68
C TRP A 22 -15.32 -8.91 -6.09
N SER A 23 -13.99 -8.85 -5.96
CA SER A 23 -13.20 -7.72 -6.48
C SER A 23 -13.38 -7.56 -7.99
N GLU A 24 -13.25 -8.64 -8.76
CA GLU A 24 -13.47 -8.64 -10.22
C GLU A 24 -14.90 -8.23 -10.62
N MET A 25 -15.88 -8.50 -9.75
CA MET A 25 -17.27 -8.09 -9.93
C MET A 25 -17.54 -6.62 -9.54
N GLY A 26 -16.53 -5.89 -9.06
CA GLY A 26 -16.64 -4.47 -8.69
C GLY A 26 -17.20 -4.24 -7.28
N GLU A 27 -17.10 -5.22 -6.39
CA GLU A 27 -17.56 -5.07 -5.00
C GLU A 27 -16.68 -4.11 -4.19
N CYS A 28 -15.46 -3.81 -4.65
CA CYS A 28 -14.60 -2.81 -4.02
C CYS A 28 -15.23 -1.41 -4.03
N GLU A 29 -15.92 -1.07 -5.12
CA GLU A 29 -16.67 0.18 -5.26
C GLU A 29 -18.14 0.02 -4.82
N GLY A 30 -18.74 -1.13 -5.08
CA GLY A 30 -20.14 -1.42 -4.78
C GLY A 30 -20.43 -1.67 -3.30
N ASN A 31 -19.47 -2.25 -2.58
CA ASN A 31 -19.58 -2.61 -1.17
C ASN A 31 -18.24 -2.43 -0.42
N PRO A 32 -17.68 -1.21 -0.43
CA PRO A 32 -16.34 -0.92 0.08
C PRO A 32 -16.18 -1.27 1.56
N ALA A 33 -17.21 -1.07 2.38
CA ALA A 33 -17.13 -1.33 3.82
C ALA A 33 -16.97 -2.83 4.13
N PHE A 34 -17.68 -3.69 3.39
CA PHE A 34 -17.52 -5.14 3.51
C PHE A 34 -16.16 -5.57 2.95
N MET A 35 -15.84 -5.11 1.74
CA MET A 35 -14.63 -5.54 1.08
C MET A 35 -13.36 -5.08 1.79
N LEU A 36 -13.28 -3.83 2.27
CA LEU A 36 -12.13 -3.38 3.05
C LEU A 36 -11.98 -4.12 4.38
N LYS A 37 -13.08 -4.64 4.94
CA LYS A 37 -13.04 -5.41 6.18
C LYS A 37 -12.60 -6.85 5.95
N ASP A 38 -13.12 -7.51 4.92
CA ASP A 38 -13.03 -8.97 4.76
C ASP A 38 -12.24 -9.40 3.51
N CYS A 39 -12.06 -8.51 2.56
CA CYS A 39 -11.39 -8.71 1.27
C CYS A 39 -10.42 -7.57 0.95
N CYS A 40 -9.79 -7.04 2.00
CA CYS A 40 -8.97 -5.86 1.91
C CYS A 40 -7.88 -6.03 0.85
N LYS A 41 -7.22 -7.19 0.82
CA LYS A 41 -6.12 -7.42 -0.12
C LYS A 41 -6.60 -7.45 -1.57
N SER A 42 -7.74 -8.08 -1.83
CA SER A 42 -8.33 -8.10 -3.17
C SER A 42 -8.74 -6.70 -3.64
N CYS A 43 -9.28 -5.87 -2.73
CA CYS A 43 -9.68 -4.49 -3.07
C CYS A 43 -8.60 -3.43 -2.94
N ASN A 44 -7.46 -3.77 -2.36
CA ASN A 44 -6.29 -2.93 -2.37
C ASN A 44 -5.60 -3.13 -3.72
N GLU A 45 -6.25 -2.64 -4.79
CA GLU A 45 -5.57 -2.32 -6.04
C GLU A 45 -4.61 -1.15 -5.76
N GLU A 46 -3.54 -1.42 -5.01
CA GLU A 46 -2.34 -0.61 -5.18
C GLU A 46 -1.99 -0.72 -6.68
N ILE A 47 -1.77 0.41 -7.34
CA ILE A 47 -1.32 0.50 -8.73
C ILE A 47 0.10 -0.07 -8.80
N VAL A 48 0.23 -1.38 -8.63
CA VAL A 48 1.49 -2.11 -8.63
C VAL A 48 1.67 -2.72 -10.00
N ASN A 49 2.84 -2.50 -10.58
CA ASN A 49 3.20 -3.14 -11.82
C ASN A 49 3.27 -4.67 -11.61
N VAL A 50 2.31 -5.40 -12.16
CA VAL A 50 2.19 -6.87 -12.03
C VAL A 50 3.21 -7.68 -12.83
N ASP A 51 4.18 -7.03 -13.50
CA ASP A 51 5.32 -7.72 -14.12
C ASP A 51 6.11 -8.54 -13.06
N PRO A 52 6.21 -9.88 -13.21
CA PRO A 52 6.88 -10.78 -12.27
C PRO A 52 8.32 -10.39 -11.94
N LYS A 53 8.99 -9.63 -12.84
CA LYS A 53 10.32 -9.09 -12.61
C LYS A 53 10.40 -8.21 -11.36
N TYR A 54 9.32 -7.51 -11.02
CA TYR A 54 9.29 -6.58 -9.89
C TYR A 54 8.76 -7.20 -8.60
N GLU A 55 8.25 -8.43 -8.62
CA GLU A 55 7.74 -9.16 -7.44
C GLU A 55 8.66 -9.03 -6.20
N PRO A 56 9.99 -9.22 -6.28
CA PRO A 56 10.88 -9.16 -5.10
C PRO A 56 11.08 -7.77 -4.49
N VAL A 57 10.62 -6.73 -5.20
CA VAL A 57 10.84 -5.31 -4.86
C VAL A 57 9.54 -4.58 -4.59
N ARG A 58 8.38 -5.09 -5.05
CA ARG A 58 7.06 -4.45 -4.82
C ARG A 58 6.82 -4.12 -3.35
N ASP A 59 7.02 -5.07 -2.44
CA ASP A 59 6.82 -4.83 -1.01
C ASP A 59 7.81 -3.83 -0.39
N LYS A 60 8.91 -3.52 -1.08
CA LYS A 60 9.89 -2.52 -0.67
C LYS A 60 9.62 -1.15 -1.32
N CYS A 61 8.75 -1.10 -2.32
CA CYS A 61 8.35 0.11 -3.02
C CYS A 61 7.18 0.77 -2.27
N ARG A 62 7.46 1.31 -1.08
CA ARG A 62 6.45 1.93 -0.21
C ARG A 62 6.93 3.29 0.31
N ASN A 63 5.97 4.17 0.59
CA ASN A 63 6.21 5.37 1.38
C ASN A 63 6.02 5.01 2.86
N ASN A 64 7.12 4.83 3.58
CA ASN A 64 7.11 4.44 4.99
C ASN A 64 6.84 5.62 5.94
N ASN A 65 6.66 6.82 5.40
CA ASN A 65 6.33 8.01 6.15
C ASN A 65 5.21 8.79 5.46
N GLU A 66 4.24 9.27 6.25
CA GLU A 66 3.11 10.07 5.76
C GLU A 66 3.55 11.36 5.04
N HIS A 67 4.74 11.88 5.36
CA HIS A 67 5.31 13.07 4.73
C HIS A 67 6.17 12.78 3.50
N CYS A 68 6.30 11.53 3.05
CA CYS A 68 7.15 11.20 1.89
C CYS A 68 6.83 12.05 0.66
N SER A 69 5.55 12.28 0.36
CA SER A 69 5.12 13.15 -0.75
C SER A 69 5.54 14.60 -0.54
N PHE A 70 5.41 15.11 0.68
CA PHE A 70 5.83 16.47 1.03
C PHE A 70 7.34 16.64 0.91
N TRP A 71 8.13 15.74 1.48
CA TRP A 71 9.58 15.79 1.41
C TRP A 71 10.10 15.62 -0.01
N ALA A 72 9.46 14.80 -0.84
CA ALA A 72 9.80 14.70 -2.25
C ALA A 72 9.58 16.04 -2.99
N LEU A 73 8.47 16.72 -2.73
CA LEU A 73 8.18 18.05 -3.27
C LEU A 73 9.17 19.12 -2.77
N ASP A 74 9.60 19.03 -1.52
CA ASP A 74 10.55 19.97 -0.89
C ASP A 74 12.02 19.70 -1.26
N GLY A 75 12.28 18.79 -2.21
CA GLY A 75 13.63 18.52 -2.73
C GLY A 75 14.37 17.37 -2.03
N GLY A 76 13.74 16.68 -1.09
CA GLY A 76 14.35 15.58 -0.34
C GLY A 76 14.94 14.48 -1.21
N CYS A 77 14.34 14.18 -2.38
CA CYS A 77 14.87 13.19 -3.32
C CYS A 77 16.26 13.56 -3.86
N PHE A 78 16.60 14.85 -3.87
CA PHE A 78 17.90 15.36 -4.33
C PHE A 78 18.83 15.66 -3.16
N ASP A 79 18.31 16.21 -2.07
CA ASP A 79 19.10 16.64 -0.92
C ASP A 79 19.48 15.48 0.01
N ASN A 80 18.62 14.47 0.13
CA ASN A 80 18.87 13.28 0.94
C ASN A 80 18.45 11.97 0.23
N PRO A 81 19.05 11.68 -0.94
CA PRO A 81 18.60 10.59 -1.83
C PRO A 81 18.70 9.22 -1.18
N LYS A 82 19.68 8.98 -0.29
CA LYS A 82 19.84 7.68 0.38
C LYS A 82 18.67 7.37 1.31
N TYR A 83 18.23 8.36 2.08
CA TYR A 83 17.09 8.19 2.97
C TYR A 83 15.80 8.07 2.16
N MET A 84 15.59 8.99 1.22
CA MET A 84 14.36 9.04 0.44
C MET A 84 14.17 7.82 -0.45
N ASN A 85 15.22 7.30 -1.10
CA ASN A 85 15.10 6.08 -1.91
C ASN A 85 14.86 4.82 -1.08
N LYS A 86 15.14 4.86 0.23
CA LYS A 86 14.94 3.73 1.14
C LYS A 86 13.56 3.78 1.82
N GLU A 87 13.15 4.98 2.24
CA GLU A 87 11.95 5.16 3.06
C GLU A 87 10.77 5.76 2.29
N CYS A 88 11.00 6.35 1.12
CA CYS A 88 10.03 7.09 0.32
C CYS A 88 10.19 6.78 -1.18
N ALA A 89 10.52 5.53 -1.52
CA ALA A 89 10.90 5.13 -2.86
C ALA A 89 9.84 5.46 -3.94
N PRO A 90 8.52 5.25 -3.70
CA PRO A 90 7.48 5.66 -4.64
C PRO A 90 7.44 7.18 -4.84
N ALA A 91 7.53 7.97 -3.77
CA ALA A 91 7.51 9.44 -3.87
C ALA A 91 8.68 9.99 -4.69
N CYS A 92 9.84 9.31 -4.67
CA CYS A 92 11.01 9.66 -5.48
C CYS A 92 11.11 8.91 -6.82
N GLN A 93 10.11 8.08 -7.17
CA GLN A 93 10.13 7.26 -8.39
C GLN A 93 11.42 6.43 -8.53
N SER A 94 11.96 5.97 -7.40
CA SER A 94 13.22 5.24 -7.32
C SER A 94 13.03 3.72 -7.19
N CYS A 95 11.78 3.30 -7.08
CA CYS A 95 11.29 1.98 -7.44
C CYS A 95 10.39 2.13 -8.68
#